data_AF-A0A4X2LZW5-F1
#
_entry.id   AF-A0A4X2LZW5-F1
#
_cell.length_a   1.000
_cell.length_b   1.000
_cell.length_c   1.000
_cell.angle_alpha   90.00
_cell.angle_beta   90.00
_cell.angle_gamma   90.00
#
_symmetry.space_group_name_H-M   'P 1'
#
loop_
_entity.id
_entity.type
_entity.pdbx_description
1 polymer ?
#
loop_
_entity_poly.entity_id
_entity_poly.type
_entity_poly.pdbx_seq_one_letter_code
_entity_poly.pdbx_strand_id
1 'polypeptide(L)'
;MAPSPGSSWLLQPTLFWCLAPIPSRSLLLPACSLPTADLREELLMAQPPVVLARCPSALGPLDSAQIEQLIHKSQEAKEFAYCPYSNFPVGAALLTLDGKIFSGCNVENASYPVGNCAERTAIQKAVSEGYKEFRAIAVTSNVKDDFIAPCGACRQVMREFGKHWYVYLTKADGTYQVKMVDELLPESFGPDDLLKN
;
A
#
# COMPACT_ATOMS: atom_id res chain seq x y z
N MET A 1 47.76 6.38 -35.24
CA MET A 1 48.60 5.49 -34.41
C MET A 1 47.74 4.99 -33.26
N ALA A 2 47.29 3.74 -33.35
CA ALA A 2 46.75 2.97 -32.23
C ALA A 2 47.93 2.41 -31.40
N PRO A 3 47.69 1.88 -30.18
CA PRO A 3 47.21 0.51 -30.11
C PRO A 3 46.16 0.23 -28.99
N SER A 4 45.24 -0.67 -29.29
CA SER A 4 44.83 -1.79 -28.42
C SER A 4 45.43 -3.07 -29.07
N PRO A 5 45.46 -4.31 -28.50
CA PRO A 5 44.44 -4.91 -27.62
C PRO A 5 44.91 -5.98 -26.58
N GLY A 6 43.97 -6.42 -25.72
CA GLY A 6 43.71 -7.84 -25.44
C GLY A 6 44.58 -8.63 -24.45
N SER A 7 43.94 -9.29 -23.49
CA SER A 7 43.87 -10.76 -23.51
C SER A 7 42.83 -11.32 -22.54
N SER A 8 41.99 -12.17 -23.14
CA SER A 8 41.09 -13.16 -22.56
C SER A 8 41.85 -14.48 -22.44
N TRP A 9 41.69 -15.19 -21.32
CA TRP A 9 42.01 -16.61 -21.15
C TRP A 9 40.87 -17.18 -20.28
N LEU A 10 39.84 -17.78 -20.89
CA LEU A 10 39.69 -19.19 -21.25
C LEU A 10 39.38 -20.13 -20.07
N LEU A 11 38.34 -20.91 -20.33
CA LEU A 11 37.57 -21.86 -19.54
C LEU A 11 38.32 -23.14 -19.10
N GLN A 12 37.97 -23.60 -17.88
CA GLN A 12 37.64 -25.00 -17.46
C GLN A 12 38.72 -26.11 -17.54
N PRO A 13 38.46 -27.36 -17.02
CA PRO A 13 37.77 -27.81 -15.79
C PRO A 13 38.61 -28.88 -15.04
N THR A 14 38.20 -29.34 -13.84
CA THR A 14 38.41 -30.74 -13.42
C THR A 14 37.46 -31.10 -12.28
N LEU A 15 36.66 -32.14 -12.53
CA LEU A 15 35.97 -32.95 -11.51
C LEU A 15 37.01 -33.57 -10.57
N PHE A 16 36.68 -33.77 -9.29
CA PHE A 16 36.65 -35.12 -8.71
C PHE A 16 35.95 -35.13 -7.35
N TRP A 17 35.12 -36.15 -7.18
CA TRP A 17 34.40 -36.51 -5.97
C TRP A 17 35.32 -36.73 -4.76
N CYS A 18 34.83 -36.39 -3.56
CA CYS A 18 35.15 -37.17 -2.38
C CYS A 18 33.97 -37.17 -1.40
N LEU A 19 33.33 -38.33 -1.34
CA LEU A 19 32.29 -38.73 -0.39
C LEU A 19 32.91 -38.87 1.00
N ALA A 20 32.32 -38.25 2.01
CA ALA A 20 32.60 -38.55 3.42
C ALA A 20 31.49 -39.46 3.98
N PRO A 21 31.82 -40.56 4.68
CA PRO A 21 30.85 -41.53 5.18
C PRO A 21 30.18 -41.07 6.48
N ILE A 22 28.86 -41.20 6.52
CA ILE A 22 28.03 -40.97 7.71
C ILE A 22 28.00 -42.27 8.55
N PRO A 23 28.34 -42.24 9.85
CA PRO A 23 28.28 -43.44 10.67
C PRO A 23 26.83 -43.80 11.05
N SER A 24 26.49 -45.06 10.79
CA SER A 24 25.26 -45.73 11.16
C SER A 24 25.16 -45.90 12.68
N ARG A 25 24.11 -45.34 13.30
CA ARG A 25 23.68 -45.78 14.63
C ARG A 25 22.17 -46.02 14.62
N SER A 26 21.85 -47.31 14.62
CA SER A 26 20.55 -47.91 14.85
C SER A 26 19.93 -47.37 16.14
N LEU A 27 18.88 -46.57 16.01
CA LEU A 27 17.90 -46.35 17.07
C LEU A 27 16.56 -46.85 16.56
N LEU A 28 16.15 -47.99 17.10
CA LEU A 28 14.82 -48.57 16.99
C LEU A 28 13.82 -47.55 17.55
N LEU A 29 12.97 -47.01 16.67
CA LEU A 29 11.74 -46.34 17.06
C LEU A 29 10.56 -47.27 16.75
N PRO A 30 9.57 -47.39 17.65
CA PRO A 30 8.45 -48.30 17.46
C PRO A 30 7.55 -47.82 16.33
N ALA A 31 7.01 -48.79 15.57
CA ALA A 31 6.00 -48.57 14.55
C ALA A 31 4.74 -47.98 15.19
N CYS A 32 4.60 -46.65 15.09
CA CYS A 32 3.34 -45.98 15.38
C CYS A 32 2.57 -45.90 14.06
N SER A 33 1.53 -46.72 13.95
CA SER A 33 0.58 -46.73 12.84
C SER A 33 -0.14 -45.39 12.76
N LEU A 34 0.26 -44.54 11.82
CA LEU A 34 -0.47 -43.32 11.49
C LEU A 34 -1.76 -43.71 10.76
N PRO A 35 -2.95 -43.28 11.22
CA PRO A 35 -4.14 -43.38 10.41
C PRO A 35 -4.00 -42.47 9.19
N THR A 36 -4.39 -42.97 8.02
CA THR A 36 -4.46 -42.21 6.76
C THR A 36 -5.56 -41.15 6.89
N ALA A 37 -5.20 -39.99 7.45
CA ALA A 37 -6.01 -38.80 7.38
C ALA A 37 -5.84 -38.17 5.99
N ASP A 38 -6.98 -37.98 5.34
CA ASP A 38 -7.17 -37.44 4.01
C ASP A 38 -6.47 -36.08 3.86
N LEU A 39 -5.42 -36.00 3.02
CA LEU A 39 -4.63 -34.79 2.77
C LEU A 39 -5.41 -33.67 2.04
N ARG A 40 -6.74 -33.80 1.93
CA ARG A 40 -7.65 -32.83 1.32
C ARG A 40 -8.38 -31.94 2.31
N GLU A 41 -8.37 -32.24 3.61
CA GLU A 41 -9.05 -31.40 4.62
C GLU A 41 -8.13 -30.44 5.40
N GLU A 42 -6.82 -30.70 5.53
CA GLU A 42 -5.91 -29.78 6.24
C GLU A 42 -5.57 -28.50 5.45
N LEU A 43 -5.86 -28.44 4.15
CA LEU A 43 -5.57 -27.27 3.31
C LEU A 43 -6.68 -26.20 3.30
N LEU A 44 -7.81 -26.43 3.97
CA LEU A 44 -8.98 -25.54 3.99
C LEU A 44 -9.05 -24.61 5.21
N MET A 45 -8.13 -24.71 6.16
CA MET A 45 -8.18 -23.95 7.43
C MET A 45 -7.02 -22.97 7.66
N ALA A 46 -6.25 -22.65 6.62
CA ALA A 46 -5.22 -21.60 6.67
C ALA A 46 -5.56 -20.44 5.73
N GLN A 47 -6.79 -19.95 5.76
CA GLN A 47 -7.04 -18.57 5.34
C GLN A 47 -6.52 -17.68 6.47
N PRO A 48 -5.53 -16.80 6.24
CA PRO A 48 -5.12 -15.86 7.28
C PRO A 48 -6.37 -15.09 7.71
N PRO A 49 -6.61 -14.91 9.01
CA PRO A 49 -7.77 -14.16 9.44
C PRO A 49 -7.68 -12.80 8.76
N VAL A 50 -8.75 -12.42 8.06
CA VAL A 50 -8.99 -11.01 7.72
C VAL A 50 -8.83 -10.28 9.04
N VAL A 51 -7.66 -9.65 9.24
CA VAL A 51 -7.37 -8.91 10.45
C VAL A 51 -8.39 -7.78 10.41
N LEU A 52 -9.43 -7.91 11.24
CA LEU A 52 -10.40 -6.87 11.49
C LEU A 52 -9.58 -5.66 11.94
N ALA A 53 -9.33 -4.75 11.00
CA ALA A 53 -8.58 -3.53 11.23
C ALA A 53 -9.16 -2.88 12.47
N ARG A 54 -8.30 -2.55 13.44
CA ARG A 54 -8.74 -1.89 14.66
C ARG A 54 -9.52 -0.64 14.23
N CYS A 55 -10.77 -0.53 14.69
CA CYS A 55 -11.60 0.63 14.40
C CYS A 55 -10.81 1.92 14.76
N PRO A 56 -10.51 2.79 13.79
CA PRO A 56 -9.75 4.03 14.06
C PRO A 56 -10.47 4.95 15.05
N SER A 57 -11.76 4.70 15.31
CA SER A 57 -12.57 5.40 16.31
C SER A 57 -12.00 5.34 17.73
N ALA A 58 -11.11 4.39 18.05
CA ALA A 58 -10.50 4.30 19.37
C ALA A 58 -9.39 5.35 19.63
N LEU A 59 -8.82 5.96 18.58
CA LEU A 59 -7.68 6.89 18.71
C LEU A 59 -8.08 8.36 18.85
N GLY A 60 -9.37 8.66 18.85
CA GLY A 60 -9.89 10.03 18.95
C GLY A 60 -9.53 10.93 17.76
N PRO A 61 -9.99 12.19 17.78
CA PRO A 61 -9.66 13.17 16.73
C PRO A 61 -8.15 13.41 16.63
N LEU A 62 -7.66 13.75 15.44
CA LEU A 62 -6.26 14.16 15.27
C LEU A 62 -6.02 15.48 16.00
N ASP A 63 -4.81 15.66 16.54
CA ASP A 63 -4.40 16.95 17.08
C ASP A 63 -4.12 17.97 15.94
N SER A 64 -4.09 19.27 16.29
CA SER A 64 -3.90 20.33 15.28
C SER A 64 -2.55 20.26 14.58
N ALA A 65 -1.49 19.86 15.31
CA ALA A 65 -0.13 19.78 14.77
C ALA A 65 0.00 18.65 13.74
N GLN A 66 -0.62 17.49 13.98
CA GLN A 66 -0.73 16.37 13.06
C GLN A 66 -1.47 16.77 11.79
N ILE A 67 -2.56 17.52 11.93
CA ILE A 67 -3.34 18.00 10.79
C ILE A 67 -2.50 18.96 9.94
N GLU A 68 -1.86 19.95 10.56
CA GLU A 68 -0.97 20.90 9.88
C GLU A 68 0.18 20.17 9.18
N GLN A 69 0.81 19.21 9.85
CA GLN A 69 1.87 18.40 9.26
C GLN A 69 1.35 17.58 8.06
N LEU A 70 0.17 16.98 8.16
CA LEU A 70 -0.42 16.18 7.08
C LEU A 70 -0.72 17.05 5.85
N ILE A 71 -1.29 18.23 6.05
CA ILE A 71 -1.59 19.20 4.98
C ILE A 71 -0.29 19.74 4.36
N HIS A 72 0.72 20.04 5.17
CA HIS A 72 2.02 20.47 4.67
C HIS A 72 2.66 19.37 3.80
N LYS A 73 2.58 18.10 4.23
CA LYS A 73 3.09 16.97 3.44
C LYS A 73 2.31 16.74 2.15
N SER A 74 1.00 16.98 2.10
CA SER A 74 0.26 16.91 0.83
C SER A 74 0.63 18.06 -0.11
N GLN A 75 0.90 19.26 0.42
CA GLN A 75 1.41 20.39 -0.34
C GLN A 75 2.80 20.12 -0.93
N GLU A 76 3.75 19.61 -0.13
CA GLU A 76 5.07 19.21 -0.63
C GLU A 76 4.96 18.14 -1.72
N ALA A 77 4.08 17.15 -1.54
CA ALA A 77 3.92 16.06 -2.50
C ALA A 77 3.44 16.54 -3.87
N LYS A 78 2.58 17.55 -3.91
CA LYS A 78 2.02 18.15 -5.12
C LYS A 78 3.11 18.65 -6.08
N GLU A 79 4.23 19.14 -5.55
CA GLU A 79 5.35 19.66 -6.36
C GLU A 79 6.03 18.56 -7.21
N PHE A 80 5.80 17.29 -6.89
CA PHE A 80 6.29 16.13 -7.65
C PHE A 80 5.28 15.59 -8.67
N ALA A 81 4.13 16.24 -8.84
CA ALA A 81 3.10 15.79 -9.77
C ALA A 81 3.63 15.74 -11.21
N TYR A 82 3.41 14.61 -11.89
CA TYR A 82 3.63 14.50 -13.32
C TYR A 82 2.29 14.68 -14.02
N CYS A 83 1.96 15.92 -14.38
CA CYS A 83 0.68 16.26 -14.99
C CYS A 83 0.80 17.19 -16.21
N PRO A 84 1.59 16.83 -17.24
CA PRO A 84 1.81 17.71 -18.39
C PRO A 84 0.55 17.88 -19.27
N TYR A 85 -0.44 17.00 -19.13
CA TYR A 85 -1.64 17.02 -19.96
C TYR A 85 -2.72 17.92 -19.35
N SER A 86 -3.05 17.72 -18.08
CA SER A 86 -4.06 18.56 -17.40
C SER A 86 -3.48 19.88 -16.88
N ASN A 87 -2.18 19.93 -16.59
CA ASN A 87 -1.55 20.99 -15.81
C ASN A 87 -2.25 21.21 -14.45
N PHE A 88 -2.80 20.14 -13.89
CA PHE A 88 -3.53 20.15 -12.63
C PHE A 88 -2.80 19.28 -11.58
N PRO A 89 -1.85 19.86 -10.84
CA PRO A 89 -1.08 19.09 -9.86
C PRO A 89 -1.91 18.85 -8.60
N VAL A 90 -1.90 17.60 -8.13
CA VAL A 90 -2.57 17.14 -6.93
C VAL A 90 -1.55 16.40 -6.06
N GLY A 91 -1.53 16.73 -4.78
CA GLY A 91 -0.74 16.04 -3.77
C GLY A 91 -1.63 15.43 -2.70
N ALA A 92 -1.18 14.33 -2.12
CA ALA A 92 -1.84 13.66 -1.01
C ALA A 92 -0.83 13.19 0.03
N ALA A 93 -1.24 13.16 1.29
CA ALA A 93 -0.46 12.62 2.40
C ALA A 93 -1.35 11.78 3.31
N LEU A 94 -0.95 10.53 3.53
CA LEU A 94 -1.67 9.51 4.27
C LEU A 94 -0.99 9.24 5.60
N LEU A 95 -1.73 9.37 6.70
CA LEU A 95 -1.31 9.04 8.06
C LEU A 95 -1.79 7.64 8.42
N THR A 96 -0.87 6.78 8.81
CA THR A 96 -1.15 5.43 9.32
C THR A 96 -1.49 5.46 10.82
N LEU A 97 -2.05 4.37 11.35
CA LEU A 97 -2.39 4.30 12.78
C LEU A 97 -1.17 4.43 13.71
N ASP A 98 0.00 3.98 13.26
CA ASP A 98 1.26 4.07 14.01
C ASP A 98 2.02 5.39 13.79
N GLY A 99 1.41 6.34 13.08
CA GLY A 99 1.92 7.71 12.97
C GLY A 99 2.86 7.97 11.79
N LYS A 100 3.11 6.99 10.92
CA LYS A 100 3.91 7.18 9.71
C LYS A 100 3.10 7.93 8.65
N ILE A 101 3.77 8.82 7.91
CA ILE A 101 3.17 9.59 6.81
C ILE A 101 3.73 9.12 5.47
N PHE A 102 2.83 8.85 4.53
CA PHE A 102 3.13 8.50 3.15
C PHE A 102 2.57 9.56 2.20
N SER A 103 3.44 10.17 1.42
CA SER A 103 3.05 11.14 0.40
C SER A 103 2.88 10.50 -0.99
N GLY A 104 2.04 11.12 -1.82
CA GLY A 104 1.82 10.75 -3.21
C GLY A 104 1.36 11.95 -4.04
N CYS A 105 1.52 11.85 -5.35
CA CYS A 105 1.09 12.86 -6.32
C CYS A 105 0.42 12.19 -7.52
N ASN A 106 -0.32 12.96 -8.31
CA ASN A 106 -0.90 12.44 -9.56
C ASN A 106 0.20 12.24 -10.61
N VAL A 107 0.08 11.14 -11.35
CA VAL A 107 0.98 10.76 -12.44
C VAL A 107 0.12 10.43 -13.65
N GLU A 108 0.16 11.33 -14.63
CA GLU A 108 -0.59 11.20 -15.86
C GLU A 108 0.13 10.35 -16.90
N ASN A 109 -0.59 10.03 -17.97
CA ASN A 109 -0.08 9.24 -19.07
C ASN A 109 -0.75 9.69 -20.38
N ALA A 110 -0.06 9.51 -21.51
CA ALA A 110 -0.62 9.77 -22.84
C ALA A 110 -1.92 8.97 -23.09
N SER A 111 -1.99 7.74 -22.56
CA SER A 111 -3.24 6.99 -22.46
C SER A 111 -3.95 7.40 -21.16
N TYR A 112 -4.87 8.37 -21.25
CA TYR A 112 -5.48 9.00 -20.07
C TYR A 112 -6.03 8.01 -19.02
N PRO A 113 -6.70 6.89 -19.39
CA PRO A 113 -7.26 5.97 -18.40
C PRO A 113 -6.23 5.27 -17.49
N VAL A 114 -4.96 5.21 -17.87
CA VAL A 114 -3.92 4.54 -17.05
C VAL A 114 -3.23 5.50 -16.08
N GLY A 115 -3.62 6.78 -16.05
CA GLY A 115 -3.14 7.74 -15.07
C GLY A 115 -3.54 7.37 -13.63
N ASN A 116 -2.72 7.79 -12.67
CA ASN A 116 -2.94 7.53 -11.25
C ASN A 116 -3.14 8.83 -10.47
N CYS A 117 -4.05 8.81 -9.50
CA CYS A 117 -4.34 9.96 -8.66
C CYS A 117 -3.40 9.98 -7.44
N ALA A 118 -3.23 11.16 -6.83
CA ALA A 118 -2.34 11.36 -5.69
C ALA A 118 -2.68 10.47 -4.50
N GLU A 119 -3.97 10.32 -4.20
CA GLU A 119 -4.47 9.51 -3.09
C GLU A 119 -4.13 8.05 -3.28
N ARG A 120 -4.33 7.53 -4.51
CA ARG A 120 -3.98 6.15 -4.86
C ARG A 120 -2.47 5.93 -4.80
N THR A 121 -1.66 6.88 -5.28
CA THR A 121 -0.20 6.83 -5.15
C THR A 121 0.24 6.72 -3.69
N ALA A 122 -0.30 7.58 -2.80
CA ALA A 122 0.02 7.56 -1.37
C ALA A 122 -0.38 6.24 -0.69
N ILE A 123 -1.60 5.76 -0.95
CA ILE A 123 -2.11 4.49 -0.41
C ILE A 123 -1.28 3.31 -0.91
N GLN A 124 -1.03 3.23 -2.22
CA GLN A 124 -0.24 2.14 -2.82
C GLN A 124 1.17 2.08 -2.25
N LYS A 125 1.80 3.24 -1.99
CA LYS A 125 3.10 3.32 -1.32
C LYS A 125 3.05 2.81 0.12
N ALA A 126 2.05 3.21 0.90
CA ALA A 126 1.90 2.71 2.27
C ALA A 126 1.71 1.20 2.30
N VAL A 127 0.84 0.67 1.42
CA VAL A 127 0.53 -0.75 1.31
C VAL A 127 1.76 -1.56 0.87
N SER A 128 2.53 -1.08 -0.10
CA SER A 128 3.74 -1.78 -0.55
C SER A 128 4.84 -1.82 0.51
N GLU A 129 4.84 -0.86 1.45
CA GLU A 129 5.71 -0.83 2.62
C GLU A 129 5.13 -1.56 3.85
N GLY A 130 3.98 -2.24 3.71
CA GLY A 130 3.38 -3.09 4.75
C GLY A 130 2.32 -2.44 5.63
N TYR A 131 1.90 -1.20 5.34
CA TYR A 131 0.95 -0.45 6.16
C TYR A 131 -0.45 -0.51 5.54
N LYS A 132 -1.43 -1.04 6.28
CA LYS A 132 -2.82 -1.22 5.82
C LYS A 132 -3.87 -0.65 6.77
N GLU A 133 -3.46 -0.06 7.89
CA GLU A 133 -4.34 0.59 8.84
C GLU A 133 -4.12 2.10 8.81
N PHE A 134 -5.16 2.84 8.41
CA PHE A 134 -5.08 4.27 8.12
C PHE A 134 -5.92 5.10 9.08
N ARG A 135 -5.40 6.28 9.42
CA ARG A 135 -6.05 7.23 10.32
C ARG A 135 -6.64 8.42 9.58
N ALA A 136 -5.89 8.98 8.64
CA ALA A 136 -6.31 10.15 7.90
C ALA A 136 -5.57 10.28 6.56
N ILE A 137 -6.16 10.98 5.59
CA ILE A 137 -5.46 11.45 4.39
C ILE A 137 -5.81 12.91 4.11
N ALA A 138 -4.82 13.73 3.77
CA ALA A 138 -5.03 15.08 3.25
C ALA A 138 -4.81 15.11 1.73
N VAL A 139 -5.64 15.88 1.03
CA VAL A 139 -5.58 16.06 -0.43
C VAL A 139 -5.53 17.54 -0.75
N THR A 140 -4.59 17.94 -1.60
CA THR A 140 -4.34 19.35 -1.96
C THR A 140 -4.16 19.51 -3.46
N SER A 141 -4.60 20.66 -3.99
CA SER A 141 -4.37 21.09 -5.37
C SER A 141 -4.09 22.61 -5.43
N ASN A 142 -4.00 23.17 -6.63
CA ASN A 142 -3.88 24.62 -6.84
C ASN A 142 -5.23 25.37 -6.85
N VAL A 143 -6.35 24.70 -6.60
CA VAL A 143 -7.66 25.33 -6.52
C VAL A 143 -7.74 26.23 -5.28
N LYS A 144 -8.06 27.51 -5.50
CA LYS A 144 -8.10 28.53 -4.43
C LYS A 144 -9.47 28.60 -3.77
N ASP A 145 -10.52 28.65 -4.58
CA ASP A 145 -11.86 29.00 -4.10
C ASP A 145 -12.68 27.81 -3.62
N ASP A 146 -12.22 26.58 -3.90
CA ASP A 146 -12.94 25.35 -3.59
C ASP A 146 -12.04 24.25 -3.01
N PHE A 147 -12.64 23.33 -2.26
CA PHE A 147 -11.95 22.20 -1.65
C PHE A 147 -11.79 21.07 -2.65
N ILE A 148 -10.58 20.51 -2.75
CA ILE A 148 -10.36 19.37 -3.65
C ILE A 148 -10.97 18.09 -3.05
N ALA A 149 -11.90 17.49 -3.79
CA ALA A 149 -12.55 16.24 -3.42
C ALA A 149 -11.87 15.03 -4.10
N PRO A 150 -11.67 13.90 -3.40
CA PRO A 150 -11.18 12.69 -4.05
C PRO A 150 -12.21 12.18 -5.05
N CYS A 151 -11.73 11.66 -6.18
CA CYS A 151 -12.60 11.08 -7.20
C CYS A 151 -13.20 9.74 -6.72
N GLY A 152 -14.26 9.26 -7.41
CA GLY A 152 -14.95 8.03 -7.01
C GLY A 152 -14.03 6.80 -6.91
N ALA A 153 -13.07 6.67 -7.83
CA ALA A 153 -12.09 5.58 -7.79
C ALA A 153 -11.18 5.66 -6.56
N CYS A 154 -10.73 6.86 -6.17
CA CYS A 154 -9.94 7.06 -4.96
C CYS A 154 -10.76 6.73 -3.71
N ARG A 155 -12.03 7.17 -3.63
CA ARG A 155 -12.92 6.84 -2.52
C ARG A 155 -13.12 5.33 -2.36
N GLN A 156 -13.25 4.61 -3.48
CA GLN A 156 -13.39 3.16 -3.46
C GLN A 156 -12.11 2.47 -2.97
N VAL A 157 -10.92 2.93 -3.39
CA VAL A 157 -9.64 2.43 -2.87
C VAL A 157 -9.49 2.75 -1.39
N MET A 158 -9.90 3.92 -0.92
CA MET A 158 -9.90 4.26 0.50
C MET A 158 -10.82 3.31 1.31
N ARG A 159 -12.01 3.02 0.80
CA ARG A 159 -13.02 2.14 1.43
C ARG A 159 -12.52 0.71 1.62
N GLU A 160 -11.66 0.24 0.74
CA GLU A 160 -11.03 -1.10 0.87
C GLU A 160 -10.27 -1.25 2.20
N PHE A 161 -9.70 -0.16 2.72
CA PHE A 161 -8.92 -0.15 3.97
C PHE A 161 -9.73 0.37 5.17
N GLY A 162 -11.06 0.36 5.06
CA GLY A 162 -11.99 0.75 6.12
C GLY A 162 -12.79 2.01 5.78
N LYS A 163 -13.88 2.21 6.52
CA LYS A 163 -14.84 3.30 6.31
C LYS A 163 -14.69 4.45 7.31
N HIS A 164 -14.08 4.19 8.46
CA HIS A 164 -14.08 5.07 9.63
C HIS A 164 -12.73 5.75 9.84
N TRP A 165 -12.27 6.49 8.84
CA TRP A 165 -11.05 7.30 8.91
C TRP A 165 -11.23 8.60 8.12
N TYR A 166 -10.39 9.60 8.42
CA TYR A 166 -10.63 10.98 8.02
C TYR A 166 -10.04 11.32 6.64
N VAL A 167 -10.72 12.17 5.90
CA VAL A 167 -10.27 12.77 4.64
C VAL A 167 -10.33 14.28 4.80
N TYR A 168 -9.16 14.92 4.70
CA TYR A 168 -8.98 16.36 4.75
C TYR A 168 -8.95 16.90 3.33
N LEU A 169 -10.06 17.55 2.94
CA LEU A 169 -10.23 18.21 1.66
C LEU A 169 -9.68 19.63 1.82
N THR A 170 -8.54 19.95 1.18
CA THR A 170 -7.89 21.25 1.40
C THR A 170 -8.09 22.21 0.24
N LYS A 171 -8.00 23.50 0.55
CA LYS A 171 -7.74 24.59 -0.41
C LYS A 171 -6.25 24.84 -0.54
N ALA A 172 -5.87 25.68 -1.50
CA ALA A 172 -4.48 26.09 -1.70
C ALA A 172 -3.90 26.90 -0.51
N ASP A 173 -4.73 27.58 0.28
CA ASP A 173 -4.34 28.36 1.46
C ASP A 173 -4.16 27.51 2.73
N GLY A 174 -4.40 26.19 2.65
CA GLY A 174 -4.32 25.27 3.77
C GLY A 174 -5.60 25.16 4.60
N THR A 175 -6.63 25.96 4.33
CA THR A 175 -7.96 25.75 4.94
C THR A 175 -8.55 24.42 4.44
N TYR A 176 -9.35 23.76 5.28
CA TYR A 176 -9.82 22.41 4.98
C TYR A 176 -11.23 22.14 5.47
N GLN A 177 -11.88 21.16 4.82
CA GLN A 177 -13.03 20.45 5.34
C GLN A 177 -12.62 19.01 5.68
N VAL A 178 -13.26 18.45 6.72
CA VAL A 178 -13.05 17.06 7.11
C VAL A 178 -14.29 16.26 6.78
N LYS A 179 -14.07 15.09 6.19
CA LYS A 179 -15.10 14.07 5.98
C LYS A 179 -14.58 12.71 6.43
N MET A 180 -15.48 11.78 6.72
CA MET A 180 -15.12 10.36 6.79
C MET A 180 -15.24 9.72 5.41
N VAL A 181 -14.52 8.60 5.20
CA VAL A 181 -14.66 7.81 3.97
C VAL A 181 -16.11 7.37 3.73
N ASP A 182 -16.83 6.97 4.79
CA ASP A 182 -18.24 6.58 4.71
C ASP A 182 -19.18 7.73 4.26
N GLU A 183 -18.88 8.97 4.67
CA GLU A 183 -19.64 10.14 4.23
C GLU A 183 -19.38 10.49 2.76
N LEU A 184 -18.17 10.18 2.27
CA LEU A 184 -17.80 10.41 0.87
C LEU A 184 -18.31 9.32 -0.06
N LEU A 185 -18.57 8.12 0.46
CA LEU A 185 -19.04 6.98 -0.31
C LEU A 185 -20.09 6.17 0.47
N PRO A 186 -21.31 6.75 0.64
CA PRO A 186 -22.39 6.08 1.34
C PRO A 186 -22.81 4.81 0.60
N GLU A 187 -23.28 3.81 1.34
CA GLU A 187 -23.76 2.52 0.79
C GLU A 187 -22.73 1.83 -0.13
N SER A 188 -21.46 1.97 0.21
CA SER A 188 -20.33 1.50 -0.61
C SER A 188 -20.25 -0.01 -0.75
N PHE A 189 -20.09 -0.46 -2.01
CA PHE A 189 -19.62 -1.81 -2.33
C PHE A 189 -18.28 -2.10 -1.67
N GLY A 190 -18.07 -3.31 -1.16
CA GLY A 190 -16.75 -3.78 -0.73
C GLY A 190 -16.71 -5.25 -0.33
N PRO A 191 -15.71 -5.66 0.48
CA PRO A 191 -15.49 -7.08 0.80
C PRO A 191 -16.71 -7.81 1.35
N ASP A 192 -17.54 -7.11 2.13
CA ASP A 192 -18.77 -7.65 2.73
C ASP A 192 -19.79 -8.12 1.69
N ASP A 193 -19.80 -7.52 0.49
CA ASP A 193 -20.73 -7.88 -0.59
C ASP A 193 -20.33 -9.19 -1.28
N LEU A 194 -19.05 -9.55 -1.24
CA LEU A 194 -18.54 -10.80 -1.81
C LEU A 194 -18.84 -12.03 -0.92
N LEU A 195 -19.26 -11.81 0.32
CA LEU A 195 -19.57 -12.85 1.30
C LEU A 195 -21.07 -13.22 1.32
N LYS A 196 -21.91 -12.46 0.61
CA LYS A 196 -23.36 -12.68 0.51
C LYS A 196 -23.65 -13.71 -0.58
N ASN A 197 -23.29 -14.97 -0.33
CA ASN A 197 -23.68 -16.11 -1.16
C ASN A 197 -24.96 -16.77 -0.64
#